data_AF-A0A9X2CV15-F1
#
_entry.id   AF-A0A9X2CV15-F1
#
_cell.length_a   1.000
_cell.length_b   1.000
_cell.length_c   1.000
_cell.angle_alpha   90.00
_cell.angle_beta   90.00
_cell.angle_gamma   90.00
#
_symmetry.space_group_name_H-M   'P 1'
#
loop_
_entity.id
_entity.type
_entity.pdbx_description
1 polymer ?
#
loop_
_entity_poly.entity_id
_entity_poly.type
_entity_poly.pdbx_seq_one_letter_code
_entity_poly.pdbx_strand_id
1 'polypeptide(L)'
;MIEKTLIKNEIMEVLNREVNRIVELNVATIQEERNVLERENITLRKQLMIEKQNEKSSEWKSKDKDIEFQLLLKYLLKSNDFANLYNFLLEQKSLFPEKWVLKQTSLFVSQIDSQNYNMSAYLIRSLADLLTVEDFENMDKWFHSLHNELSKVLLPVQSIESVDYDNNYSAVFLLLPKFVTTPYCDQVKDFLQENSRVLMDTIFLLNSPQVITDFIRCYFIYKLEECLHVIYEQLLVELPFLEADLKAEHVIHLLWISFSINRYNELLTVLNEAEIALPQTQPEIRIYHTLQQVEKEIGKYKNGKKQIEKLQKQITLFTKAEQDLHFDHLKEEIAKLTIKYKKDQAIKHKERQTEPKILKAEDIKIMKISKLPNKQKSHPLFDPPLRKRDVLLAVFNNQTTNQIDHYTKISADYSDQFSEYYINKAQINSLKQKEKGKWIEVIYKNKHNKQIKKERMHLLKEPAVPKTTTYPETHSSQQNNQSNEVDLNTRSELRKLGYQITGVSRIKRWEILSQKAVPRLGLRKVVYTIAYLVRGRKAMKNGAIKNRYSITEWEKDLALLKKHFYKNDFPWPKTTV
;
A
#
# COMPACT_ATOMS: atom_id res chain seq x y z
N MET A 1 10.18 76.72 97.58
CA MET A 1 9.11 76.38 96.62
C MET A 1 9.34 77.04 95.26
N ILE A 2 9.79 78.31 95.21
CA ILE A 2 10.03 79.07 93.96
C ILE A 2 11.13 78.45 93.08
N GLU A 3 12.22 77.97 93.68
CA GLU A 3 13.38 77.44 92.95
C GLU A 3 13.09 76.13 92.18
N LYS A 4 12.24 75.25 92.73
CA LYS A 4 11.79 74.02 92.04
C LYS A 4 10.93 74.31 90.81
N THR A 5 10.16 75.39 90.84
CA THR A 5 9.31 75.80 89.71
C THR A 5 10.16 76.38 88.58
N LEU A 6 11.21 77.13 88.91
CA LEU A 6 12.13 77.70 87.93
C LEU A 6 12.89 76.60 87.17
N ILE A 7 13.49 75.64 87.90
CA ILE A 7 14.21 74.51 87.31
C ILE A 7 13.29 73.65 86.44
N LYS A 8 12.04 73.42 86.88
CA LYS A 8 11.05 72.68 86.10
C LYS A 8 10.74 73.39 84.77
N ASN A 9 10.59 74.71 84.79
CA ASN A 9 10.29 75.48 83.58
C ASN A 9 11.47 75.45 82.60
N GLU A 10 12.70 75.59 83.07
CA GLU A 10 13.90 75.50 82.22
C GLU A 10 14.04 74.11 81.58
N ILE A 11 13.81 73.03 82.36
CA ILE A 11 13.83 71.66 81.84
C ILE A 11 12.73 71.47 80.79
N MET A 12 11.52 71.99 81.02
CA MET A 12 10.42 71.91 80.05
C MET A 12 10.70 72.71 78.78
N GLU A 13 11.37 73.86 78.86
CA GLU A 13 11.78 74.62 77.68
C GLU A 13 12.86 73.92 76.86
N VAL A 14 13.82 73.26 77.52
CA VAL A 14 14.84 72.45 76.82
C VAL A 14 14.21 71.23 76.18
N LEU A 15 13.32 70.52 76.90
CA LEU A 15 12.59 69.38 76.35
C LEU A 15 11.69 69.78 75.19
N ASN A 16 10.95 70.87 75.28
CA ASN A 16 10.11 71.35 74.18
C ASN A 16 10.94 71.76 72.97
N ARG A 17 12.10 72.39 73.17
CA ARG A 17 13.04 72.69 72.07
C ARG A 17 13.55 71.43 71.40
N GLU A 18 13.96 70.42 72.16
CA GLU A 18 14.51 69.19 71.58
C GLU A 18 13.42 68.35 70.92
N VAL A 19 12.21 68.29 71.49
CA VAL A 19 11.04 67.65 70.87
C VAL A 19 10.69 68.34 69.56
N ASN A 20 10.62 69.68 69.53
CA ASN A 20 10.35 70.41 68.30
C ASN A 20 11.45 70.19 67.25
N ARG A 21 12.72 70.14 67.67
CA ARG A 21 13.85 69.82 66.78
C ARG A 21 13.72 68.42 66.18
N ILE A 22 13.36 67.42 66.98
CA ILE A 22 13.12 66.04 66.51
C ILE A 22 11.93 66.00 65.56
N VAL A 23 10.85 66.71 65.86
CA VAL A 23 9.67 66.80 64.99
C VAL A 23 10.02 67.44 63.66
N GLU A 24 10.75 68.57 63.64
CA GLU A 24 11.20 69.25 62.43
C GLU A 24 12.11 68.35 61.57
N LEU A 25 13.06 67.64 62.21
CA LEU A 25 13.91 66.67 61.51
C LEU A 25 13.10 65.53 60.90
N ASN A 26 12.18 64.93 61.65
CA ASN A 26 11.33 63.85 61.15
C ASN A 26 10.40 64.33 60.03
N VAL A 27 9.84 65.53 60.13
CA VAL A 27 9.01 66.13 59.07
C VAL A 27 9.85 66.35 57.80
N ALA A 28 11.09 66.82 57.94
CA ALA A 28 12.00 66.98 56.81
C ALA A 28 12.36 65.63 56.17
N THR A 29 12.64 64.59 56.97
CA THR A 29 12.92 63.23 56.47
C THR A 29 11.71 62.64 55.74
N ILE A 30 10.51 62.73 56.33
CA ILE A 30 9.27 62.23 55.70
C ILE A 30 8.98 62.99 54.39
N GLN A 31 9.22 64.30 54.37
CA GLN A 31 9.02 65.10 53.16
C GLN A 31 10.01 64.68 52.04
N GLU A 32 11.26 64.37 52.39
CA GLU A 32 12.23 63.89 51.41
C GLU A 32 11.90 62.48 50.90
N GLU A 33 11.51 61.55 51.78
CA GLU A 33 11.03 60.22 51.38
C GLU A 33 9.82 60.30 50.45
N ARG A 34 8.87 61.20 50.76
CA ARG A 34 7.71 61.46 49.89
C ARG A 34 8.14 61.96 48.52
N ASN A 35 9.11 62.89 48.45
CA ASN A 35 9.63 63.40 47.19
C ASN A 35 10.32 62.30 46.37
N VAL A 36 11.05 61.39 47.02
CA VAL A 36 11.69 60.24 46.37
C VAL A 36 10.65 59.29 45.78
N LEU A 37 9.65 58.90 46.58
CA LEU A 37 8.56 58.02 46.12
C LEU A 37 7.74 58.65 44.99
N GLU A 38 7.53 59.96 45.01
CA GLU A 38 6.83 60.67 43.93
C GLU A 38 7.63 60.64 42.62
N ARG A 39 8.96 60.81 42.67
CA ARG A 39 9.84 60.67 41.50
C ARG A 39 9.86 59.24 40.97
N GLU A 40 9.90 58.24 41.83
CA GLU A 40 9.81 56.82 41.44
C GLU A 40 8.47 56.50 40.79
N ASN A 41 7.35 56.98 41.35
CA ASN A 41 6.01 56.76 40.79
C ASN A 41 5.89 57.39 39.40
N ILE A 42 6.41 58.61 39.20
CA ILE A 42 6.47 59.28 37.90
C ILE A 42 7.29 58.45 36.90
N THR A 43 8.41 57.87 37.34
CA THR A 43 9.29 57.06 36.49
C THR A 43 8.59 55.76 36.05
N LEU A 44 7.94 55.06 36.98
CA LEU A 44 7.18 53.85 36.69
C LEU A 44 6.00 54.12 35.74
N ARG A 45 5.27 55.23 35.92
CA ARG A 45 4.19 55.61 35.00
C ARG A 45 4.70 55.88 33.58
N LYS A 46 5.87 56.51 33.45
CA LYS A 46 6.50 56.72 32.14
C LYS A 46 6.92 55.40 31.49
N GLN A 47 7.52 54.48 32.24
CA GLN A 47 7.87 53.14 31.73
C GLN A 47 6.64 52.37 31.23
N LEU A 48 5.57 52.31 32.04
CA LEU A 48 4.32 51.65 31.66
C LEU A 48 3.69 52.27 30.39
N MET A 49 3.80 53.59 30.22
CA MET A 49 3.29 54.27 29.03
C MET A 49 4.10 53.91 27.77
N ILE A 50 5.42 53.79 27.91
CA ILE A 50 6.32 53.36 26.83
C ILE A 50 6.03 51.90 26.44
N GLU A 51 5.87 51.00 27.43
CA GLU A 51 5.50 49.60 27.18
C GLU A 51 4.18 49.50 26.42
N LYS A 52 3.14 50.21 26.87
CA LYS A 52 1.84 50.24 26.17
C LYS A 52 1.91 50.85 24.77
N GLN A 53 2.79 51.83 24.54
CA GLN A 53 3.03 52.38 23.21
C GLN A 53 3.79 51.40 22.31
N ASN A 54 4.74 50.65 22.85
CA ASN A 54 5.47 49.61 22.12
C ASN A 54 4.57 48.43 21.78
N GLU A 55 3.70 48.00 22.69
CA GLU A 55 2.66 46.99 22.44
C GLU A 55 1.73 47.45 21.30
N LYS A 56 1.19 48.67 21.37
CA LYS A 56 0.36 49.21 20.29
C LYS A 56 1.11 49.36 18.97
N SER A 57 2.37 49.82 18.99
CA SER A 57 3.18 49.92 17.77
C SER A 57 3.46 48.53 17.15
N SER A 58 3.67 47.51 17.97
CA SER A 58 3.81 46.12 17.52
C SER A 58 2.51 45.56 16.94
N GLU A 59 1.37 45.89 17.54
CA GLU A 59 0.04 45.50 17.05
C GLU A 59 -0.29 46.19 15.71
N TRP A 60 0.06 47.48 15.56
CA TRP A 60 -0.17 48.23 14.33
C TRP A 60 0.73 47.74 13.20
N LYS A 61 2.02 47.49 13.48
CA LYS A 61 2.93 46.83 12.52
C LYS A 61 2.45 45.42 12.13
N SER A 62 1.74 44.71 13.03
CA SER A 62 1.16 43.42 12.71
C SER A 62 -0.07 43.54 11.77
N LYS A 63 -0.89 44.58 11.93
CA LYS A 63 -2.07 44.83 11.07
C LYS A 63 -1.68 45.25 9.66
N ASP A 64 -0.69 46.14 9.51
CA ASP A 64 -0.21 46.56 8.19
C ASP A 64 0.40 45.38 7.42
N LYS A 65 1.17 44.52 8.11
CA LYS A 65 1.70 43.28 7.53
C LYS A 65 0.60 42.29 7.14
N ASP A 66 -0.49 42.21 7.90
CA ASP A 66 -1.62 41.33 7.55
C ASP A 66 -2.37 41.83 6.30
N ILE A 67 -2.51 43.15 6.12
CA ILE A 67 -3.09 43.73 4.90
C ILE A 67 -2.19 43.49 3.69
N GLU A 68 -0.89 43.77 3.81
CA GLU A 68 0.10 43.50 2.75
C GLU A 68 0.10 42.01 2.38
N PHE A 69 0.04 41.14 3.39
CA PHE A 69 -0.11 39.70 3.23
C PHE A 69 -1.35 39.33 2.41
N GLN A 70 -2.52 39.85 2.77
CA GLN A 70 -3.77 39.55 2.05
C GLN A 70 -3.72 40.04 0.59
N LEU A 71 -3.09 41.20 0.34
CA LEU A 71 -2.93 41.73 -1.02
C LEU A 71 -1.98 40.88 -1.87
N LEU A 72 -0.82 40.50 -1.32
CA LEU A 72 0.15 39.65 -2.01
C LEU A 72 -0.42 38.25 -2.27
N LEU A 73 -1.10 37.67 -1.28
CA LEU A 73 -1.77 36.38 -1.44
C LEU A 73 -2.83 36.41 -2.53
N LYS A 74 -3.68 37.45 -2.56
CA LYS A 74 -4.70 37.63 -3.60
C LYS A 74 -4.07 37.78 -4.98
N TYR A 75 -2.94 38.48 -5.09
CA TYR A 75 -2.19 38.59 -6.33
C TYR A 75 -1.64 37.24 -6.78
N LEU A 76 -0.99 36.48 -5.87
CA LEU A 76 -0.43 35.17 -6.16
C LEU A 76 -1.50 34.17 -6.58
N LEU A 77 -2.63 34.11 -5.87
CA LEU A 77 -3.77 33.27 -6.23
C LEU A 77 -4.33 33.60 -7.61
N LYS A 78 -4.39 34.89 -7.99
CA LYS A 78 -4.87 35.30 -9.31
C LYS A 78 -3.87 34.99 -10.42
N SER A 79 -2.58 35.02 -10.12
CA SER A 79 -1.50 34.75 -11.08
C SER A 79 -1.34 33.26 -11.42
N ASN A 80 -1.86 32.35 -10.59
CA ASN A 80 -1.59 30.91 -10.65
C ASN A 80 -0.08 30.58 -10.62
N ASP A 81 0.75 31.44 -10.03
CA ASP A 81 2.17 31.20 -9.83
C ASP A 81 2.39 30.31 -8.60
N PHE A 82 2.29 29.00 -8.81
CA PHE A 82 2.42 28.01 -7.76
C PHE A 82 3.79 28.07 -7.06
N ALA A 83 4.88 28.34 -7.77
CA ALA A 83 6.21 28.37 -7.16
C ALA A 83 6.34 29.55 -6.17
N ASN A 84 5.91 30.74 -6.58
CA ASN A 84 5.92 31.90 -5.69
C ASN A 84 4.90 31.78 -4.56
N LEU A 85 3.75 31.15 -4.81
CA LEU A 85 2.80 30.81 -3.76
C LEU A 85 3.44 29.87 -2.73
N TYR A 86 4.12 28.78 -3.13
CA TYR A 86 4.81 27.88 -2.21
C TYR A 86 5.79 28.61 -1.30
N ASN A 87 6.68 29.40 -1.90
CA ASN A 87 7.72 30.13 -1.19
C ASN A 87 7.10 31.11 -0.19
N PHE A 88 6.01 31.77 -0.61
CA PHE A 88 5.24 32.63 0.27
C PHE A 88 4.61 31.84 1.43
N LEU A 89 4.02 30.65 1.19
CA LEU A 89 3.48 29.81 2.25
C LEU A 89 4.55 29.35 3.25
N LEU A 90 5.74 29.01 2.74
CA LEU A 90 6.90 28.64 3.56
C LEU A 90 7.37 29.81 4.43
N GLU A 91 7.46 31.01 3.86
CA GLU A 91 7.77 32.23 4.61
C GLU A 91 6.72 32.50 5.69
N GLN A 92 5.43 32.32 5.38
CA GLN A 92 4.36 32.46 6.37
C GLN A 92 4.46 31.48 7.53
N LYS A 93 4.82 30.22 7.25
CA LYS A 93 5.06 29.24 8.30
C LYS A 93 6.15 29.74 9.26
N SER A 94 7.21 30.33 8.75
CA SER A 94 8.29 30.87 9.57
C SER A 94 7.89 32.10 10.40
N LEU A 95 7.04 32.97 9.84
CA LEU A 95 6.62 34.21 10.49
C LEU A 95 5.48 34.01 11.49
N PHE A 96 4.57 33.07 11.22
CA PHE A 96 3.34 32.85 12.00
C PHE A 96 3.07 31.36 12.23
N PRO A 97 3.97 30.62 12.90
CA PRO A 97 3.88 29.16 13.06
C PRO A 97 2.57 28.70 13.73
N GLU A 98 1.98 29.51 14.61
CA GLU A 98 0.74 29.16 15.31
C GLU A 98 -0.53 29.35 14.45
N LYS A 99 -0.49 30.25 13.45
CA LYS A 99 -1.68 30.67 12.69
C LYS A 99 -1.66 30.26 11.23
N TRP A 100 -0.50 29.87 10.69
CA TRP A 100 -0.36 29.63 9.26
C TRP A 100 -1.27 28.49 8.78
N VAL A 101 -1.42 27.39 9.53
CA VAL A 101 -2.30 26.28 9.11
C VAL A 101 -3.76 26.70 9.05
N LEU A 102 -4.25 27.46 10.03
CA LEU A 102 -5.61 27.98 10.01
C LEU A 102 -5.83 28.90 8.79
N LYS A 103 -4.87 29.80 8.53
CA LYS A 103 -4.89 30.67 7.34
C LYS A 103 -4.92 29.83 6.05
N GLN A 104 -4.06 28.82 5.92
CA GLN A 104 -4.02 27.94 4.74
C GLN A 104 -5.32 27.17 4.55
N THR A 105 -5.87 26.63 5.63
CA THR A 105 -7.13 25.88 5.60
C THR A 105 -8.27 26.79 5.16
N SER A 106 -8.37 28.01 5.71
CA SER A 106 -9.38 28.98 5.30
C SER A 106 -9.24 29.39 3.83
N LEU A 107 -8.01 29.50 3.35
CA LEU A 107 -7.71 29.85 1.96
C LEU A 107 -8.15 28.74 1.02
N PHE A 108 -7.81 27.50 1.35
CA PHE A 108 -8.23 26.31 0.63
C PHE A 108 -9.75 26.25 0.45
N VAL A 109 -10.50 26.49 1.52
CA VAL A 109 -11.97 26.50 1.50
C VAL A 109 -12.51 27.59 0.61
N SER A 110 -11.95 28.81 0.72
CA SER A 110 -12.35 29.92 -0.14
C SER A 110 -12.14 29.60 -1.62
N GLN A 111 -11.13 28.80 -1.96
CA GLN A 111 -10.88 28.36 -3.34
C GLN A 111 -11.89 27.31 -3.78
N ILE A 112 -12.32 26.40 -2.90
CA ILE A 112 -13.41 25.45 -3.19
C ILE A 112 -14.73 26.19 -3.41
N ASP A 113 -15.07 27.14 -2.54
CA ASP A 113 -16.28 27.94 -2.67
C ASP A 113 -16.29 28.75 -3.97
N SER A 114 -15.10 29.18 -4.41
CA SER A 114 -14.89 29.87 -5.69
C SER A 114 -14.75 28.92 -6.89
N GLN A 115 -14.93 27.60 -6.70
CA GLN A 115 -14.76 26.54 -7.70
C GLN A 115 -13.37 26.50 -8.37
N ASN A 116 -12.34 27.03 -7.69
CA ASN A 116 -10.95 26.97 -8.13
C ASN A 116 -10.25 25.70 -7.59
N TYR A 117 -10.71 24.55 -8.08
CA TYR A 117 -10.32 23.23 -7.57
C TYR A 117 -8.84 22.90 -7.73
N ASN A 118 -8.18 23.41 -8.77
CA ASN A 118 -6.76 23.19 -8.97
C ASN A 118 -5.91 23.94 -7.94
N MET A 119 -6.28 25.19 -7.64
CA MET A 119 -5.62 25.96 -6.60
C MET A 119 -5.89 25.38 -5.21
N SER A 120 -7.12 24.95 -4.91
CA SER A 120 -7.43 24.33 -3.62
C SER A 120 -6.64 23.03 -3.42
N ALA A 121 -6.55 22.17 -4.44
CA ALA A 121 -5.74 20.95 -4.37
C ALA A 121 -4.26 21.27 -4.16
N TYR A 122 -3.74 22.30 -4.83
CA TYR A 122 -2.37 22.77 -4.66
C TYR A 122 -2.09 23.25 -3.22
N LEU A 123 -2.99 24.04 -2.65
CA LEU A 123 -2.88 24.56 -1.29
C LEU A 123 -2.84 23.42 -0.26
N ILE A 124 -3.68 22.40 -0.41
CA ILE A 124 -3.66 21.23 0.48
C ILE A 124 -2.40 20.39 0.33
N ARG A 125 -1.90 20.18 -0.89
CA ARG A 125 -0.62 19.49 -1.10
C ARG A 125 0.52 20.26 -0.44
N SER A 126 0.56 21.58 -0.63
CA SER A 126 1.54 22.44 0.02
C SER A 126 1.45 22.37 1.54
N LEU A 127 0.23 22.34 2.09
CA LEU A 127 0.01 22.13 3.52
C LEU A 127 0.54 20.77 3.98
N ALA A 128 0.23 19.68 3.27
CA ALA A 128 0.70 18.33 3.59
C ALA A 128 2.24 18.20 3.54
N ASP A 129 2.88 18.91 2.61
CA ASP A 129 4.33 18.94 2.46
C ASP A 129 5.01 19.77 3.55
N LEU A 130 4.41 20.90 3.92
CA LEU A 130 4.96 21.83 4.91
C LEU A 130 4.68 21.40 6.36
N LEU A 131 3.67 20.56 6.62
CA LEU A 131 3.37 20.07 7.96
C LEU A 131 4.45 19.12 8.50
N THR A 132 4.90 19.43 9.71
CA THR A 132 5.91 18.70 10.49
C THR A 132 5.30 18.29 11.83
N VAL A 133 5.88 17.28 12.50
CA VAL A 133 5.38 16.76 13.79
C VAL A 133 5.30 17.87 14.86
N GLU A 134 6.22 18.83 14.84
CA GLU A 134 6.25 19.97 15.76
C GLU A 134 5.04 20.91 15.58
N ASP A 135 4.48 21.02 14.37
CA ASP A 135 3.30 21.85 14.12
C ASP A 135 2.05 21.30 14.85
N PHE A 136 2.06 20.04 15.29
CA PHE A 136 0.94 19.37 15.98
C PHE A 136 0.90 19.65 17.48
N GLU A 137 1.95 20.21 18.09
CA GLU A 137 1.95 20.48 19.53
C GLU A 137 1.02 21.63 19.93
N ASN A 138 0.69 22.52 18.98
CA ASN A 138 -0.17 23.70 19.19
C ASN A 138 -1.54 23.59 18.49
N MET A 139 -1.98 22.38 18.15
CA MET A 139 -3.06 22.15 17.18
C MET A 139 -4.50 22.24 17.70
N ASP A 140 -4.74 22.19 19.01
CA ASP A 140 -6.09 21.95 19.57
C ASP A 140 -7.12 22.97 19.10
N LYS A 141 -6.67 24.22 18.90
CA LYS A 141 -7.53 25.33 18.50
C LYS A 141 -7.97 25.29 17.04
N TRP A 142 -7.22 24.62 16.16
CA TRP A 142 -7.48 24.67 14.72
C TRP A 142 -7.78 23.33 14.08
N PHE A 143 -7.48 22.19 14.73
CA PHE A 143 -7.87 20.88 14.21
C PHE A 143 -9.39 20.79 13.98
N HIS A 144 -10.21 21.32 14.90
CA HIS A 144 -11.67 21.41 14.71
C HIS A 144 -12.06 22.19 13.44
N SER A 145 -11.35 23.29 13.17
CA SER A 145 -11.56 24.05 11.94
C SER A 145 -11.16 23.22 10.73
N LEU A 146 -9.96 22.63 10.73
CA LEU A 146 -9.51 21.77 9.65
C LEU A 146 -10.47 20.61 9.40
N HIS A 147 -10.92 19.93 10.45
CA HIS A 147 -11.89 18.84 10.38
C HIS A 147 -13.20 19.29 9.72
N ASN A 148 -13.77 20.41 10.15
CA ASN A 148 -14.98 20.97 9.54
C ASN A 148 -14.77 21.28 8.05
N GLU A 149 -13.61 21.81 7.69
CA GLU A 149 -13.30 22.16 6.31
C GLU A 149 -12.99 20.93 5.44
N LEU A 150 -12.29 19.92 5.96
CA LEU A 150 -12.10 18.63 5.29
C LEU A 150 -13.43 17.91 5.06
N SER A 151 -14.35 18.00 6.03
CA SER A 151 -15.71 17.46 5.90
C SER A 151 -16.46 18.10 4.73
N LYS A 152 -16.30 19.41 4.51
CA LYS A 152 -16.87 20.12 3.35
C LYS A 152 -16.22 19.73 2.01
N VAL A 153 -15.12 19.02 2.01
CA VAL A 153 -14.48 18.54 0.76
C VAL A 153 -14.86 17.10 0.49
N LEU A 154 -14.84 16.30 1.55
CA LEU A 154 -14.95 14.86 1.48
C LEU A 154 -16.40 14.36 1.46
N LEU A 155 -17.34 15.12 2.02
CA LEU A 155 -18.75 14.73 2.17
C LEU A 155 -19.77 15.36 1.20
N PRO A 156 -19.51 16.44 0.44
CA PRO A 156 -20.53 16.98 -0.46
C PRO A 156 -20.80 16.06 -1.65
N VAL A 157 -22.05 15.69 -1.80
CA VAL A 157 -22.57 14.96 -2.97
C VAL A 157 -22.92 15.91 -4.14
N GLN A 158 -23.05 17.22 -3.89
CA GLN A 158 -23.83 18.09 -4.78
C GLN A 158 -23.06 18.80 -5.92
N SER A 159 -21.72 18.71 -6.01
CA SER A 159 -20.95 19.45 -7.04
C SER A 159 -19.73 18.72 -7.63
N ILE A 160 -19.75 17.39 -7.65
CA ILE A 160 -18.68 16.56 -8.29
C ILE A 160 -18.81 16.61 -9.82
N GLU A 161 -18.89 17.79 -10.42
CA GLU A 161 -19.09 17.98 -11.86
C GLU A 161 -17.75 18.25 -12.59
N SER A 162 -16.70 18.66 -11.87
CA SER A 162 -15.38 18.93 -12.46
C SER A 162 -14.39 17.78 -12.27
N VAL A 163 -13.68 17.40 -13.34
CA VAL A 163 -12.53 16.47 -13.30
C VAL A 163 -11.45 16.95 -12.32
N ASP A 164 -11.32 18.26 -12.13
CA ASP A 164 -10.37 18.87 -11.19
C ASP A 164 -10.68 18.55 -9.71
N TYR A 165 -11.85 17.99 -9.40
CA TYR A 165 -12.21 17.63 -8.03
C TYR A 165 -11.44 16.39 -7.53
N ASP A 166 -11.01 15.50 -8.42
CA ASP A 166 -10.18 14.32 -8.09
C ASP A 166 -8.85 14.74 -7.44
N ASN A 167 -8.29 15.87 -7.88
CA ASN A 167 -7.07 16.42 -7.33
C ASN A 167 -7.24 16.84 -5.87
N ASN A 168 -8.43 17.32 -5.47
CA ASN A 168 -8.73 17.69 -4.09
C ASN A 168 -8.80 16.47 -3.19
N TYR A 169 -9.50 15.41 -3.60
CA TYR A 169 -9.51 14.16 -2.84
C TYR A 169 -8.10 13.59 -2.68
N SER A 170 -7.33 13.52 -3.77
CA SER A 170 -5.94 13.05 -3.72
C SER A 170 -5.10 13.89 -2.75
N ALA A 171 -5.24 15.22 -2.79
CA ALA A 171 -4.54 16.12 -1.90
C ALA A 171 -4.93 15.90 -0.42
N VAL A 172 -6.23 15.73 -0.13
CA VAL A 172 -6.71 15.44 1.22
C VAL A 172 -6.19 14.08 1.71
N PHE A 173 -6.22 13.03 0.88
CA PHE A 173 -5.66 11.73 1.25
C PHE A 173 -4.13 11.71 1.34
N LEU A 174 -3.43 12.68 0.77
CA LEU A 174 -2.00 12.92 1.04
C LEU A 174 -1.78 13.59 2.40
N LEU A 175 -2.73 14.44 2.83
CA LEU A 175 -2.68 15.15 4.10
C LEU A 175 -3.02 14.23 5.29
N LEU A 176 -4.07 13.39 5.19
CA LEU A 176 -4.54 12.57 6.32
C LEU A 176 -3.47 11.67 6.95
N PRO A 177 -2.57 10.98 6.22
CA PRO A 177 -1.51 10.18 6.81
C PRO A 177 -0.55 10.95 7.74
N LYS A 178 -0.47 12.28 7.62
CA LYS A 178 0.37 13.12 8.48
C LYS A 178 -0.12 13.14 9.94
N PHE A 179 -1.41 12.89 10.17
CA PHE A 179 -2.02 12.92 11.51
C PHE A 179 -1.84 11.61 12.31
N VAL A 180 -1.34 10.54 11.69
CA VAL A 180 -1.26 9.20 12.29
C VAL A 180 -0.34 9.14 13.52
N THR A 181 0.70 9.97 13.55
CA THR A 181 1.68 10.02 14.65
C THR A 181 1.40 11.13 15.65
N THR A 182 0.20 11.71 15.60
CA THR A 182 -0.15 12.96 16.28
C THR A 182 -1.29 12.72 17.26
N PRO A 183 -1.53 13.62 18.23
CA PRO A 183 -2.64 13.48 19.18
C PRO A 183 -4.03 13.40 18.54
N TYR A 184 -4.17 13.83 17.28
CA TYR A 184 -5.46 13.83 16.55
C TYR A 184 -5.71 12.56 15.74
N CYS A 185 -4.83 11.56 15.84
CA CYS A 185 -4.98 10.29 15.12
C CYS A 185 -6.37 9.67 15.32
N ASP A 186 -6.85 9.62 16.57
CA ASP A 186 -8.16 9.03 16.90
C ASP A 186 -9.32 9.84 16.30
N GLN A 187 -9.25 11.17 16.30
CA GLN A 187 -10.30 12.01 15.72
C GLN A 187 -10.40 11.83 14.19
N VAL A 188 -9.26 11.72 13.49
CA VAL A 188 -9.26 11.40 12.06
C VAL A 188 -9.79 9.99 11.80
N LYS A 189 -9.40 9.03 12.65
CA LYS A 189 -9.87 7.65 12.57
C LYS A 189 -11.39 7.57 12.73
N ASP A 190 -11.94 8.23 13.74
CA ASP A 190 -13.37 8.30 14.01
C ASP A 190 -14.12 8.93 12.82
N PHE A 191 -13.63 10.06 12.31
CA PHE A 191 -14.19 10.70 11.12
C PHE A 191 -14.24 9.76 9.92
N LEU A 192 -13.14 9.06 9.61
CA LEU A 192 -13.08 8.11 8.50
C LEU A 192 -14.09 6.97 8.72
N GLN A 193 -14.14 6.41 9.92
CA GLN A 193 -15.03 5.30 10.25
C GLN A 193 -16.52 5.69 10.14
N GLU A 194 -16.92 6.81 10.74
CA GLU A 194 -18.30 7.33 10.73
C GLU A 194 -18.78 7.66 9.31
N ASN A 195 -17.88 8.15 8.45
CA ASN A 195 -18.22 8.57 7.09
C ASN A 195 -17.86 7.52 6.02
N SER A 196 -17.41 6.34 6.41
CA SER A 196 -16.85 5.33 5.50
C SER A 196 -17.73 4.97 4.32
N ARG A 197 -19.03 4.79 4.55
CA ARG A 197 -20.00 4.49 3.48
C ARG A 197 -20.16 5.63 2.49
N VAL A 198 -20.28 6.87 2.97
CA VAL A 198 -20.46 8.06 2.12
C VAL A 198 -19.20 8.29 1.28
N LEU A 199 -18.04 8.17 1.91
CA LEU A 199 -16.74 8.26 1.24
C LEU A 199 -16.61 7.17 0.18
N MET A 200 -16.88 5.91 0.51
CA MET A 200 -16.81 4.79 -0.43
C MET A 200 -17.70 5.04 -1.66
N ASP A 201 -18.99 5.33 -1.45
CA ASP A 201 -19.93 5.62 -2.55
C ASP A 201 -19.43 6.77 -3.45
N THR A 202 -18.83 7.79 -2.83
CA THR A 202 -18.34 8.98 -3.53
C THR A 202 -17.06 8.71 -4.30
N ILE A 203 -16.06 8.08 -3.67
CA ILE A 203 -14.74 7.82 -4.24
C ILE A 203 -14.83 6.83 -5.41
N PHE A 204 -15.61 5.76 -5.29
CA PHE A 204 -15.79 4.83 -6.40
C PHE A 204 -16.55 5.45 -7.58
N LEU A 205 -17.46 6.40 -7.32
CA LEU A 205 -18.13 7.16 -8.38
C LEU A 205 -17.16 8.02 -9.21
N LEU A 206 -16.05 8.48 -8.62
CA LEU A 206 -15.02 9.23 -9.35
C LEU A 206 -14.31 8.37 -10.39
N ASN A 207 -14.25 7.04 -10.18
CA ASN A 207 -13.57 6.08 -11.05
C ASN A 207 -12.09 6.45 -11.31
N SER A 208 -11.44 7.11 -10.35
CA SER A 208 -10.04 7.56 -10.45
C SER A 208 -9.13 6.59 -9.68
N PRO A 209 -8.26 5.82 -10.37
CA PRO A 209 -7.41 4.82 -9.71
C PRO A 209 -6.49 5.40 -8.64
N GLN A 210 -5.98 6.61 -8.85
CA GLN A 210 -5.15 7.31 -7.86
C GLN A 210 -5.94 7.58 -6.58
N VAL A 211 -7.12 8.20 -6.72
CA VAL A 211 -7.96 8.56 -5.56
C VAL A 211 -8.42 7.32 -4.80
N ILE A 212 -8.85 6.27 -5.52
CA ILE A 212 -9.26 5.00 -4.90
C ILE A 212 -8.10 4.37 -4.15
N THR A 213 -6.90 4.37 -4.74
CA THR A 213 -5.71 3.83 -4.09
C THR A 213 -5.36 4.63 -2.84
N ASP A 214 -5.33 5.96 -2.91
CA ASP A 214 -5.03 6.84 -1.77
C ASP A 214 -6.07 6.72 -0.64
N PHE A 215 -7.34 6.57 -1.00
CA PHE A 215 -8.43 6.28 -0.06
C PHE A 215 -8.18 4.96 0.69
N ILE A 216 -7.91 3.88 -0.03
CA ILE A 216 -7.63 2.56 0.56
C ILE A 216 -6.37 2.60 1.43
N ARG A 217 -5.31 3.28 0.97
CA ARG A 217 -4.08 3.50 1.72
C ARG A 217 -4.34 4.21 3.05
N CYS A 218 -5.20 5.24 3.06
CA CYS A 218 -5.57 5.91 4.31
C CYS A 218 -6.22 4.95 5.30
N TYR A 219 -7.21 4.15 4.88
CA TYR A 219 -7.87 3.19 5.77
C TYR A 219 -6.91 2.12 6.30
N PHE A 220 -5.97 1.69 5.46
CA PHE A 220 -4.90 0.79 5.86
C PHE A 220 -3.99 1.41 6.92
N ILE A 221 -3.51 2.64 6.71
CA ILE A 221 -2.61 3.33 7.64
C ILE A 221 -3.27 3.56 9.01
N TYR A 222 -4.56 3.89 9.02
CA TYR A 222 -5.35 4.09 10.25
C TYR A 222 -5.84 2.78 10.90
N LYS A 223 -5.46 1.61 10.37
CA LYS A 223 -5.86 0.28 10.87
C LYS A 223 -7.37 0.12 11.02
N LEU A 224 -8.13 0.63 10.05
CA LEU A 224 -9.58 0.52 9.99
C LEU A 224 -9.99 -0.79 9.29
N GLU A 225 -9.65 -1.93 9.88
CA GLU A 225 -9.74 -3.25 9.23
C GLU A 225 -11.15 -3.58 8.71
N GLU A 226 -12.19 -3.40 9.53
CA GLU A 226 -13.57 -3.71 9.14
C GLU A 226 -14.02 -2.91 7.91
N CYS A 227 -13.80 -1.58 7.93
CA CYS A 227 -14.11 -0.71 6.80
C CYS A 227 -13.24 -1.04 5.59
N LEU A 228 -11.94 -1.31 5.80
CA LEU A 228 -11.01 -1.65 4.74
C LEU A 228 -11.43 -2.92 4.00
N HIS A 229 -11.91 -3.96 4.72
CA HIS A 229 -12.43 -5.18 4.10
C HIS A 229 -13.61 -4.89 3.17
N VAL A 230 -14.57 -4.07 3.60
CA VAL A 230 -15.75 -3.68 2.80
C VAL A 230 -15.34 -2.86 1.58
N ILE A 231 -14.47 -1.87 1.76
CA ILE A 231 -13.93 -1.04 0.66
C ILE A 231 -13.19 -1.92 -0.35
N TYR A 232 -12.40 -2.88 0.14
CA TYR A 232 -11.65 -3.80 -0.72
C TYR A 232 -12.57 -4.74 -1.51
N GLU A 233 -13.68 -5.15 -0.92
CA GLU A 233 -14.71 -5.93 -1.60
C GLU A 233 -15.33 -5.16 -2.75
N GLN A 234 -15.68 -3.88 -2.51
CA GLN A 234 -16.15 -2.99 -3.57
C GLN A 234 -15.08 -2.79 -4.64
N LEU A 235 -13.81 -2.62 -4.24
CA LEU A 235 -12.69 -2.51 -5.19
C LEU A 235 -12.64 -3.73 -6.11
N LEU A 236 -12.71 -4.95 -5.60
CA LEU A 236 -12.61 -6.15 -6.44
C LEU A 236 -13.73 -6.21 -7.49
N VAL A 237 -14.92 -5.71 -7.16
CA VAL A 237 -16.05 -5.58 -8.10
C VAL A 237 -15.77 -4.48 -9.13
N GLU A 238 -15.22 -3.35 -8.71
CA GLU A 238 -14.99 -2.18 -9.56
C GLU A 238 -13.68 -2.26 -10.37
N LEU A 239 -12.71 -3.09 -9.97
CA LEU A 239 -11.37 -3.14 -10.55
C LEU A 239 -11.35 -3.47 -12.05
N PRO A 240 -12.15 -4.43 -12.57
CA PRO A 240 -12.28 -4.65 -14.02
C PRO A 240 -12.84 -3.44 -14.77
N PHE A 241 -13.44 -2.51 -14.05
CA PHE A 241 -14.11 -1.33 -14.58
C PHE A 241 -13.30 -0.05 -14.42
N LEU A 242 -12.32 -0.04 -13.51
CA LEU A 242 -11.34 1.03 -13.40
C LEU A 242 -10.62 1.16 -14.74
N GLU A 243 -10.44 2.41 -15.17
CA GLU A 243 -9.92 2.74 -16.50
C GLU A 243 -8.51 2.15 -16.74
N ALA A 244 -8.09 2.13 -18.01
CA ALA A 244 -6.76 1.71 -18.46
C ALA A 244 -5.59 2.52 -17.85
N ASP A 245 -5.88 3.52 -17.01
CA ASP A 245 -4.92 4.37 -16.30
C ASP A 245 -4.46 3.76 -14.97
N LEU A 246 -4.77 2.49 -14.69
CA LEU A 246 -4.22 1.78 -13.54
C LEU A 246 -2.70 1.60 -13.73
N LYS A 247 -1.94 2.55 -13.19
CA LYS A 247 -0.47 2.49 -13.16
C LYS A 247 0.02 1.32 -12.31
N ALA A 248 1.23 0.86 -12.65
CA ALA A 248 1.97 -0.17 -11.91
C ALA A 248 2.01 0.08 -10.40
N GLU A 249 2.22 1.33 -9.99
CA GLU A 249 2.29 1.75 -8.59
C GLU A 249 0.99 1.48 -7.83
N HIS A 250 -0.17 1.76 -8.45
CA HIS A 250 -1.47 1.49 -7.85
C HIS A 250 -1.64 -0.02 -7.60
N VAL A 251 -1.31 -0.85 -8.60
CA VAL A 251 -1.39 -2.31 -8.49
C VAL A 251 -0.51 -2.82 -7.35
N ILE A 252 0.70 -2.27 -7.19
CA ILE A 252 1.61 -2.66 -6.11
C ILE A 252 1.02 -2.32 -4.74
N HIS A 253 0.49 -1.10 -4.55
CA HIS A 253 -0.17 -0.72 -3.30
C HIS A 253 -1.35 -1.63 -2.98
N LEU A 254 -2.23 -1.86 -3.95
CA LEU A 254 -3.41 -2.72 -3.78
C LEU A 254 -3.01 -4.17 -3.47
N LEU A 255 -1.96 -4.69 -4.11
CA LEU A 255 -1.41 -6.02 -3.83
C LEU A 255 -0.88 -6.12 -2.40
N TRP A 256 -0.12 -5.13 -1.93
CA TRP A 256 0.46 -5.18 -0.59
C TRP A 256 -0.56 -4.98 0.53
N ILE A 257 -1.56 -4.12 0.30
CA ILE A 257 -2.68 -3.97 1.22
C ILE A 257 -3.48 -5.27 1.28
N SER A 258 -3.84 -5.86 0.13
CA SER A 258 -4.55 -7.14 0.07
C SER A 258 -3.79 -8.30 0.69
N PHE A 259 -2.46 -8.32 0.55
CA PHE A 259 -1.60 -9.26 1.23
C PHE A 259 -1.75 -9.11 2.75
N SER A 260 -1.69 -7.87 3.25
CA SER A 260 -1.81 -7.56 4.68
C SER A 260 -3.17 -7.93 5.28
N ILE A 261 -4.24 -7.91 4.48
CA ILE A 261 -5.60 -8.31 4.90
C ILE A 261 -5.99 -9.73 4.43
N ASN A 262 -5.02 -10.54 3.98
CA ASN A 262 -5.23 -11.92 3.51
C ASN A 262 -6.22 -12.10 2.33
N ARG A 263 -6.34 -11.10 1.43
CA ARG A 263 -7.23 -11.11 0.25
C ARG A 263 -6.51 -11.01 -1.10
N TYR A 264 -5.20 -11.30 -1.11
CA TYR A 264 -4.39 -11.14 -2.32
C TYR A 264 -4.75 -12.13 -3.43
N ASN A 265 -5.32 -13.30 -3.12
CA ASN A 265 -5.70 -14.29 -4.14
C ASN A 265 -6.90 -13.82 -4.96
N GLU A 266 -7.88 -13.18 -4.33
CA GLU A 266 -9.02 -12.58 -5.02
C GLU A 266 -8.55 -11.46 -5.94
N LEU A 267 -7.65 -10.59 -5.44
CA LEU A 267 -7.05 -9.55 -6.27
C LEU A 267 -6.33 -10.13 -7.49
N LEU A 268 -5.46 -11.12 -7.29
CA LEU A 268 -4.69 -11.71 -8.39
C LEU A 268 -5.61 -12.35 -9.42
N THR A 269 -6.71 -12.98 -8.99
CA THR A 269 -7.73 -13.52 -9.92
C THR A 269 -8.30 -12.39 -10.78
N VAL A 270 -8.76 -11.30 -10.16
CA VAL A 270 -9.36 -10.16 -10.87
C VAL A 270 -8.34 -9.47 -11.78
N LEU A 271 -7.09 -9.29 -11.34
CA LEU A 271 -6.01 -8.72 -12.16
C LEU A 271 -5.71 -9.60 -13.39
N ASN A 272 -5.71 -10.93 -13.23
CA ASN A 272 -5.49 -11.86 -14.33
C ASN A 272 -6.66 -11.84 -15.32
N GLU A 273 -7.90 -11.81 -14.84
CA GLU A 273 -9.11 -11.69 -15.67
C GLU A 273 -9.14 -10.36 -16.45
N ALA A 274 -8.67 -9.28 -15.82
CA ALA A 274 -8.51 -7.98 -16.45
C ALA A 274 -7.24 -7.84 -17.32
N GLU A 275 -6.43 -8.91 -17.46
CA GLU A 275 -5.17 -8.95 -18.19
C GLU A 275 -4.13 -7.89 -17.72
N ILE A 276 -4.15 -7.53 -16.43
CA ILE A 276 -3.26 -6.53 -15.84
C ILE A 276 -1.98 -7.20 -15.36
N ALA A 277 -0.88 -6.95 -16.07
CA ALA A 277 0.43 -7.52 -15.75
C ALA A 277 1.08 -6.86 -14.52
N LEU A 278 1.66 -7.68 -13.65
CA LEU A 278 2.44 -7.21 -12.49
C LEU A 278 3.85 -6.72 -12.91
N PRO A 279 4.31 -5.56 -12.42
CA PRO A 279 5.61 -4.99 -12.75
C PRO A 279 6.76 -5.76 -12.07
N GLN A 280 7.32 -6.74 -12.78
CA GLN A 280 8.31 -7.71 -12.24
C GLN A 280 9.64 -7.10 -11.74
N THR A 281 9.97 -5.89 -12.16
CA THR A 281 11.24 -5.23 -11.81
C THR A 281 11.23 -4.59 -10.43
N GLN A 282 10.05 -4.26 -9.90
CA GLN A 282 9.91 -3.50 -8.66
C GLN A 282 10.27 -4.35 -7.42
N PRO A 283 11.09 -3.85 -6.48
CA PRO A 283 11.47 -4.58 -5.26
C PRO A 283 10.29 -5.14 -4.47
N GLU A 284 9.20 -4.38 -4.40
CA GLU A 284 7.94 -4.70 -3.74
C GLU A 284 7.32 -5.98 -4.32
N ILE A 285 7.25 -6.10 -5.65
CA ILE A 285 6.75 -7.30 -6.33
C ILE A 285 7.71 -8.48 -6.17
N ARG A 286 9.02 -8.22 -6.21
CA ARG A 286 10.03 -9.26 -6.03
C ARG A 286 10.00 -9.86 -4.64
N ILE A 287 9.73 -9.07 -3.60
CA ILE A 287 9.53 -9.57 -2.24
C ILE A 287 8.32 -10.51 -2.21
N TYR A 288 7.18 -10.06 -2.76
CA TYR A 288 5.97 -10.88 -2.85
C TYR A 288 6.22 -12.23 -3.54
N HIS A 289 6.88 -12.23 -4.71
CA HIS A 289 7.22 -13.48 -5.41
C HIS A 289 8.23 -14.34 -4.65
N THR A 290 9.21 -13.74 -3.96
CA THR A 290 10.17 -14.48 -3.13
C THR A 290 9.45 -15.17 -1.97
N LEU A 291 8.49 -14.50 -1.33
CA LEU A 291 7.68 -15.06 -0.26
C LEU A 291 6.86 -16.26 -0.75
N GLN A 292 6.15 -16.09 -1.88
CA GLN A 292 5.38 -17.16 -2.51
C GLN A 292 6.26 -18.37 -2.91
N GLN A 293 7.49 -18.12 -3.38
CA GLN A 293 8.43 -19.20 -3.67
C GLN A 293 8.88 -19.93 -2.41
N VAL A 294 9.15 -19.22 -1.31
CA VAL A 294 9.53 -19.83 -0.03
C VAL A 294 8.39 -20.68 0.54
N GLU A 295 7.16 -20.22 0.37
CA GLU A 295 5.96 -20.94 0.83
C GLU A 295 5.79 -22.27 0.08
N LYS A 296 5.96 -22.26 -1.25
CA LYS A 296 5.90 -23.45 -2.12
C LYS A 296 7.10 -24.38 -1.94
N GLU A 297 8.29 -23.81 -1.78
CA GLU A 297 9.56 -24.54 -1.68
C GLU A 297 10.26 -24.26 -0.36
N ILE A 298 9.77 -24.89 0.71
CA ILE A 298 10.29 -24.70 2.08
C ILE A 298 11.82 -24.89 2.18
N GLY A 299 12.42 -25.70 1.30
CA GLY A 299 13.86 -25.93 1.22
C GLY A 299 14.68 -24.68 0.86
N LYS A 300 14.06 -23.70 0.19
CA LYS A 300 14.68 -22.41 -0.20
C LYS A 300 14.55 -21.32 0.87
N TYR A 301 13.93 -21.61 2.02
CA TYR A 301 13.63 -20.64 3.07
C TYR A 301 14.82 -19.75 3.48
N LYS A 302 16.01 -20.33 3.75
CA LYS A 302 17.18 -19.55 4.20
C LYS A 302 17.63 -18.51 3.17
N ASN A 303 17.61 -18.87 1.89
CA ASN A 303 18.02 -17.97 0.81
C ASN A 303 16.92 -16.93 0.55
N GLY A 304 15.66 -17.34 0.54
CA GLY A 304 14.52 -16.44 0.36
C GLY A 304 14.43 -15.39 1.46
N LYS A 305 14.61 -15.76 2.73
CA LYS A 305 14.64 -14.80 3.85
C LYS A 305 15.72 -13.73 3.66
N LYS A 306 16.97 -14.14 3.37
CA LYS A 306 18.08 -13.21 3.11
C LYS A 306 17.79 -12.28 1.92
N GLN A 307 17.13 -12.81 0.87
CA GLN A 307 16.74 -12.04 -0.29
C GLN A 307 15.65 -11.01 0.04
N ILE A 308 14.65 -11.38 0.85
CA ILE A 308 13.62 -10.47 1.34
C ILE A 308 14.26 -9.33 2.15
N GLU A 309 15.12 -9.65 3.12
CA GLU A 309 15.84 -8.64 3.92
C GLU A 309 16.68 -7.68 3.06
N LYS A 310 17.27 -8.18 1.97
CA LYS A 310 18.01 -7.36 1.01
C LYS A 310 17.08 -6.43 0.22
N LEU A 311 15.95 -6.94 -0.26
CA LEU A 311 14.99 -6.18 -1.05
C LEU A 311 14.22 -5.15 -0.23
N GLN A 312 13.97 -5.41 1.06
CA GLN A 312 13.31 -4.44 1.96
C GLN A 312 14.05 -3.10 2.02
N LYS A 313 15.38 -3.13 1.93
CA LYS A 313 16.22 -1.93 1.90
C LYS A 313 16.15 -1.13 0.60
N GLN A 314 15.49 -1.68 -0.43
CA GLN A 314 15.35 -1.08 -1.76
C GLN A 314 13.93 -0.55 -2.00
N ILE A 315 13.00 -0.72 -1.06
CA ILE A 315 11.63 -0.23 -1.18
C ILE A 315 11.64 1.30 -1.11
N THR A 316 11.00 1.93 -2.09
CA THR A 316 10.84 3.39 -2.16
C THR A 316 9.39 3.81 -2.36
N LEU A 317 8.50 2.89 -2.76
CA LEU A 317 7.13 3.24 -3.10
C LEU A 317 6.28 3.56 -1.86
N PHE A 318 6.53 2.87 -0.75
CA PHE A 318 5.73 3.00 0.48
C PHE A 318 6.25 4.13 1.37
N THR A 319 5.31 4.88 1.95
CA THR A 319 5.61 5.81 3.06
C THR A 319 6.12 5.05 4.28
N LYS A 320 6.76 5.75 5.22
CA LYS A 320 7.31 5.11 6.42
C LYS A 320 6.24 4.36 7.23
N ALA A 321 5.06 4.96 7.40
CA ALA A 321 3.93 4.34 8.10
C ALA A 321 3.44 3.07 7.39
N GLU A 322 3.33 3.08 6.05
CA GLU A 322 2.96 1.90 5.28
C GLU A 322 4.01 0.80 5.36
N GLN A 323 5.31 1.15 5.28
CA GLN A 323 6.40 0.20 5.42
C GLN A 323 6.35 -0.51 6.78
N ASP A 324 6.11 0.24 7.85
CA ASP A 324 6.05 -0.34 9.19
C ASP A 324 4.90 -1.37 9.29
N LEU A 325 3.71 -1.04 8.78
CA LEU A 325 2.56 -1.96 8.74
C LEU A 325 2.80 -3.19 7.86
N HIS A 326 3.24 -3.00 6.61
CA HIS A 326 3.51 -4.10 5.70
C HIS A 326 4.63 -5.00 6.20
N PHE A 327 5.69 -4.44 6.80
CA PHE A 327 6.81 -5.21 7.31
C PHE A 327 6.49 -5.95 8.59
N ASP A 328 5.63 -5.40 9.45
CA ASP A 328 5.16 -6.12 10.63
C ASP A 328 4.35 -7.35 10.21
N HIS A 329 3.41 -7.20 9.28
CA HIS A 329 2.69 -8.34 8.71
C HIS A 329 3.62 -9.35 8.01
N LEU A 330 4.59 -8.86 7.23
CA LEU A 330 5.58 -9.72 6.57
C LEU A 330 6.45 -10.50 7.58
N LYS A 331 6.82 -9.90 8.72
CA LYS A 331 7.56 -10.58 9.79
C LYS A 331 6.72 -11.72 10.37
N GLU A 332 5.43 -11.51 10.58
CA GLU A 332 4.51 -12.55 11.06
C GLU A 332 4.43 -13.73 10.08
N GLU A 333 4.29 -13.45 8.78
CA GLU A 333 4.27 -14.49 7.74
C GLU A 333 5.61 -15.25 7.66
N ILE A 334 6.73 -14.53 7.73
CA ILE A 334 8.06 -15.18 7.80
C ILE A 334 8.17 -16.03 9.07
N ALA A 335 7.62 -15.61 10.21
CA ALA A 335 7.62 -16.38 11.44
C ALA A 335 6.82 -17.69 11.28
N LYS A 336 5.62 -17.63 10.68
CA LYS A 336 4.81 -18.82 10.34
C LYS A 336 5.60 -19.80 9.45
N LEU A 337 6.26 -19.29 8.40
CA LEU A 337 7.12 -20.08 7.52
C LEU A 337 8.33 -20.68 8.24
N THR A 338 8.90 -19.95 9.21
CA THR A 338 10.01 -20.44 10.05
C THR A 338 9.59 -21.66 10.86
N ILE A 339 8.40 -21.62 11.46
CA ILE A 339 7.85 -22.73 12.24
C ILE A 339 7.63 -23.95 11.33
N LYS A 340 7.02 -23.75 10.15
CA LYS A 340 6.81 -24.82 9.16
C LYS A 340 8.15 -25.44 8.73
N TYR A 341 9.14 -24.63 8.40
CA TYR A 341 10.48 -25.09 8.06
C TYR A 341 11.15 -25.91 9.17
N LYS A 342 11.07 -25.46 10.43
CA LYS A 342 11.61 -26.20 11.59
C LYS A 342 10.92 -27.55 11.78
N LYS A 343 9.59 -27.61 11.62
CA LYS A 343 8.83 -28.87 11.67
C LYS A 343 9.28 -29.84 10.58
N ASP A 344 9.43 -29.36 9.34
CA ASP A 344 9.88 -30.20 8.22
C ASP A 344 11.31 -30.71 8.40
N GLN A 345 12.21 -29.89 8.97
CA GLN A 345 13.56 -30.33 9.33
C GLN A 345 13.54 -31.39 10.43
N ALA A 346 12.68 -31.23 11.44
CA ALA A 346 12.53 -32.21 12.51
C ALA A 346 11.96 -33.55 12.01
N ILE A 347 10.99 -33.52 11.09
CA ILE A 347 10.45 -34.72 10.44
C ILE A 347 11.55 -35.42 9.64
N LYS A 348 12.27 -34.70 8.76
CA LYS A 348 13.39 -35.27 7.98
C LYS A 348 14.50 -35.83 8.86
N HIS A 349 14.75 -35.22 10.01
CA HIS A 349 15.73 -35.73 10.97
C HIS A 349 15.24 -37.02 11.65
N LYS A 350 13.95 -37.07 12.06
CA LYS A 350 13.34 -38.29 12.60
C LYS A 350 13.31 -39.41 11.58
N GLU A 351 12.92 -39.13 10.34
CA GLU A 351 12.93 -40.09 9.22
C GLU A 351 14.34 -40.68 9.02
N ARG A 352 15.39 -39.84 9.03
CA ARG A 352 16.79 -40.30 8.95
C ARG A 352 17.23 -41.14 10.16
N GLN A 353 16.58 -41.00 11.31
CA GLN A 353 16.87 -41.78 12.51
C GLN A 353 16.07 -43.09 12.58
N THR A 354 14.86 -43.10 12.01
CA THR A 354 13.96 -44.27 11.96
C THR A 354 14.13 -45.09 10.69
N GLU A 355 14.76 -44.54 9.65
CA GLU A 355 15.33 -45.35 8.58
C GLU A 355 16.18 -46.40 9.28
N PRO A 356 15.85 -47.70 9.13
CA PRO A 356 16.61 -48.75 9.77
C PRO A 356 18.06 -48.47 9.45
N LYS A 357 18.95 -48.61 10.44
CA LYS A 357 20.36 -48.84 10.17
C LYS A 357 20.41 -50.08 9.29
N ILE A 358 20.18 -49.92 8.00
CA ILE A 358 20.73 -50.76 6.96
C ILE A 358 22.19 -50.67 7.34
N LEU A 359 22.69 -51.73 7.99
CA LEU A 359 24.10 -51.96 8.20
C LEU A 359 24.75 -51.42 6.95
N LYS A 360 25.49 -50.32 7.09
CA LYS A 360 26.24 -49.79 5.96
C LYS A 360 27.01 -51.00 5.50
N ALA A 361 26.65 -51.51 4.33
CA ALA A 361 27.45 -52.47 3.62
C ALA A 361 28.71 -51.68 3.29
N GLU A 362 29.60 -51.61 4.29
CA GLU A 362 30.97 -51.20 4.11
C GLU A 362 31.43 -52.01 2.90
N ASP A 363 31.79 -51.25 1.87
CA ASP A 363 32.45 -51.69 0.64
C ASP A 363 31.62 -52.21 -0.54
N ILE A 364 30.31 -51.93 -0.67
CA ILE A 364 29.65 -52.21 -1.96
C ILE A 364 28.94 -51.02 -2.59
N LYS A 365 29.76 -50.22 -3.27
CA LYS A 365 29.37 -49.16 -4.20
C LYS A 365 28.52 -49.78 -5.32
N ILE A 366 27.24 -49.38 -5.42
CA ILE A 366 26.39 -49.70 -6.57
C ILE A 366 27.02 -49.04 -7.80
N MET A 367 27.68 -49.82 -8.65
CA MET A 367 28.47 -49.32 -9.79
C MET A 367 27.84 -49.78 -11.11
N LYS A 368 27.87 -48.91 -12.12
CA LYS A 368 27.43 -49.26 -13.49
C LYS A 368 28.38 -50.31 -14.07
N ILE A 369 27.86 -51.48 -14.43
CA ILE A 369 28.64 -52.57 -15.01
C ILE A 369 28.41 -52.59 -16.53
N SER A 370 29.50 -52.57 -17.30
CA SER A 370 29.49 -52.68 -18.76
C SER A 370 29.74 -54.14 -19.18
N LYS A 371 29.22 -54.57 -20.33
CA LYS A 371 29.53 -55.92 -20.85
C LYS A 371 30.92 -55.95 -21.50
N LEU A 372 31.71 -56.99 -21.22
CA LEU A 372 32.98 -57.23 -21.92
C LEU A 372 32.68 -57.59 -23.40
N PRO A 373 33.25 -56.91 -24.41
CA PRO A 373 32.99 -57.22 -25.82
C PRO A 373 33.46 -58.64 -26.16
N ASN A 374 32.55 -59.43 -26.75
CA ASN A 374 32.87 -60.78 -27.22
C ASN A 374 33.72 -60.68 -28.49
N LYS A 375 35.00 -61.06 -28.37
CA LYS A 375 36.03 -61.24 -29.41
C LYS A 375 37.04 -60.08 -29.57
N GLN A 376 38.26 -60.41 -29.16
CA GLN A 376 39.51 -59.72 -29.37
C GLN A 376 39.74 -59.38 -30.86
N LYS A 377 39.91 -58.09 -31.15
CA LYS A 377 41.08 -57.66 -31.92
C LYS A 377 41.94 -56.92 -30.91
N SER A 378 43.09 -57.50 -30.59
CA SER A 378 44.10 -56.98 -29.68
C SER A 378 44.40 -55.52 -30.01
N HIS A 379 43.82 -54.61 -29.24
CA HIS A 379 44.18 -53.21 -29.30
C HIS A 379 45.02 -52.95 -28.04
N PRO A 380 46.25 -52.41 -28.15
CA PRO A 380 47.16 -52.22 -27.01
C PRO A 380 46.65 -51.30 -25.89
N LEU A 381 45.48 -50.67 -26.06
CA LEU A 381 44.76 -49.87 -25.06
C LEU A 381 43.65 -50.66 -24.33
N PHE A 382 43.49 -51.96 -24.61
CA PHE A 382 42.32 -52.79 -24.24
C PHE A 382 42.64 -54.10 -23.52
N ASP A 383 43.88 -54.33 -23.08
CA ASP A 383 44.23 -55.39 -22.10
C ASP A 383 44.78 -54.78 -20.79
N PRO A 384 44.06 -53.84 -20.14
CA PRO A 384 44.43 -53.45 -18.79
C PRO A 384 44.35 -54.69 -17.88
N PRO A 385 45.27 -54.86 -16.91
CA PRO A 385 45.15 -55.93 -15.93
C PRO A 385 43.82 -55.79 -15.20
N LEU A 386 42.89 -56.71 -15.48
CA LEU A 386 41.58 -56.73 -14.84
C LEU A 386 41.70 -57.42 -13.48
N ARG A 387 41.20 -56.77 -12.43
CA ARG A 387 41.13 -57.35 -11.09
C ARG A 387 39.71 -57.76 -10.80
N LYS A 388 39.52 -58.96 -10.25
CA LYS A 388 38.22 -59.37 -9.74
C LYS A 388 37.86 -58.53 -8.52
N ARG A 389 36.69 -57.91 -8.53
CA ARG A 389 36.12 -57.19 -7.39
C ARG A 389 34.65 -57.54 -7.25
N ASP A 390 34.24 -57.72 -6.01
CA ASP A 390 32.84 -57.98 -5.71
C ASP A 390 32.02 -56.69 -5.79
N VAL A 391 30.89 -56.75 -6.49
CA VAL A 391 29.95 -55.65 -6.65
C VAL A 391 28.52 -56.11 -6.48
N LEU A 392 27.64 -55.19 -6.07
CA LEU A 392 26.20 -55.43 -6.01
C LEU A 392 25.57 -54.99 -7.32
N LEU A 393 24.90 -55.92 -7.99
CA LEU A 393 24.13 -55.66 -9.21
C LEU A 393 22.64 -55.64 -8.88
N ALA A 394 21.94 -54.60 -9.32
CA ALA A 394 20.50 -54.48 -9.13
C ALA A 394 19.75 -55.51 -9.99
N VAL A 395 18.81 -56.20 -9.36
CA VAL A 395 17.88 -57.13 -10.00
C VAL A 395 16.49 -56.51 -9.91
N PHE A 396 15.77 -56.49 -11.02
CA PHE A 396 14.44 -55.88 -11.16
C PHE A 396 13.39 -56.96 -11.38
N ASN A 397 12.17 -56.71 -10.90
CA ASN A 397 11.06 -57.66 -11.08
C ASN A 397 10.70 -57.88 -12.55
N ASN A 398 10.80 -56.85 -13.38
CA ASN A 398 10.68 -56.95 -14.83
C ASN A 398 11.42 -55.77 -15.49
N GLN A 399 11.40 -55.70 -16.83
CA GLN A 399 12.09 -54.65 -17.58
C GLN A 399 11.37 -53.28 -17.53
N THR A 400 10.07 -53.24 -17.19
CA THR A 400 9.25 -52.03 -17.25
C THR A 400 9.13 -51.30 -15.91
N THR A 401 9.24 -52.03 -14.81
CA THR A 401 9.22 -51.45 -13.46
C THR A 401 10.64 -51.05 -13.10
N ASN A 402 10.87 -49.74 -12.96
CA ASN A 402 12.12 -49.21 -12.37
C ASN A 402 12.25 -49.56 -10.87
N GLN A 403 11.45 -50.49 -10.36
CA GLN A 403 11.45 -50.93 -8.98
C GLN A 403 12.46 -52.07 -8.82
N ILE A 404 13.53 -51.78 -8.09
CA ILE A 404 14.55 -52.75 -7.73
C ILE A 404 13.90 -53.79 -6.82
N ASP A 405 14.04 -55.06 -7.17
CA ASP A 405 13.58 -56.19 -6.35
C ASP A 405 14.60 -56.47 -5.24
N HIS A 406 15.86 -56.72 -5.61
CA HIS A 406 16.97 -56.87 -4.66
C HIS A 406 18.32 -56.62 -5.35
N TYR A 407 19.40 -56.67 -4.58
CA TYR A 407 20.77 -56.62 -5.10
C TYR A 407 21.43 -57.99 -4.97
N THR A 408 22.13 -58.43 -6.01
CA THR A 408 22.88 -59.69 -6.02
C THR A 408 24.38 -59.41 -6.09
N LYS A 409 25.16 -60.07 -5.23
CA LYS A 409 26.62 -59.90 -5.16
C LYS A 409 27.28 -60.73 -6.28
N ILE A 410 28.11 -60.08 -7.10
CA ILE A 410 28.79 -60.70 -8.23
C ILE A 410 30.27 -60.31 -8.25
N SER A 411 31.13 -61.23 -8.71
CA SER A 411 32.56 -60.94 -8.92
C SER A 411 32.76 -60.40 -10.34
N ALA A 412 32.88 -59.09 -10.49
CA ALA A 412 33.06 -58.40 -11.78
C ALA A 412 34.55 -58.14 -12.05
N ASP A 413 34.91 -58.00 -13.33
CA ASP A 413 36.25 -57.60 -13.74
C ASP A 413 36.39 -56.07 -13.68
N TYR A 414 37.31 -55.54 -12.87
CA TYR A 414 37.54 -54.10 -12.71
C TYR A 414 38.81 -53.66 -13.42
N SER A 415 38.72 -52.57 -14.19
CA SER A 415 39.88 -51.90 -14.77
C SER A 415 40.25 -50.67 -13.95
N ASP A 416 41.44 -50.67 -13.33
CA ASP A 416 41.97 -49.50 -12.62
C ASP A 416 42.13 -48.31 -13.59
N GLN A 417 42.54 -48.57 -14.84
CA GLN A 417 42.77 -47.55 -15.87
C GLN A 417 41.51 -46.76 -16.25
N PHE A 418 40.36 -47.44 -16.35
CA PHE A 418 39.10 -46.80 -16.72
C PHE A 418 38.19 -46.52 -15.53
N SER A 419 38.54 -47.03 -14.34
CA SER A 419 37.67 -47.04 -13.16
C SER A 419 36.28 -47.64 -13.45
N GLU A 420 36.23 -48.68 -14.28
CA GLU A 420 35.00 -49.31 -14.78
C GLU A 420 34.94 -50.81 -14.43
N TYR A 421 33.72 -51.31 -14.23
CA TYR A 421 33.42 -52.73 -13.99
C TYR A 421 32.87 -53.39 -15.26
N TYR A 422 33.32 -54.61 -15.50
CA TYR A 422 32.95 -55.43 -16.63
C TYR A 422 32.39 -56.78 -16.20
N ILE A 423 31.39 -57.25 -16.94
CA ILE A 423 30.84 -58.60 -16.77
C ILE A 423 30.87 -59.33 -18.12
N ASN A 424 31.33 -60.58 -18.10
CA ASN A 424 31.39 -61.39 -19.30
C ASN A 424 30.04 -62.11 -19.57
N LYS A 425 29.88 -62.66 -20.78
CA LYS A 425 28.62 -63.31 -21.19
C LYS A 425 28.29 -64.53 -20.33
N ALA A 426 29.29 -65.29 -19.87
CA ALA A 426 29.09 -66.47 -19.04
C ALA A 426 28.50 -66.06 -17.67
N GLN A 427 29.06 -65.04 -17.02
CA GLN A 427 28.58 -64.50 -15.75
C GLN A 427 27.15 -63.95 -15.87
N ILE A 428 26.82 -63.21 -16.94
CA ILE A 428 25.43 -62.77 -17.19
C ILE A 428 24.49 -63.96 -17.30
N ASN A 429 24.88 -65.02 -18.03
CA ASN A 429 24.04 -66.19 -18.22
C ASN A 429 23.82 -66.95 -16.90
N SER A 430 24.86 -67.13 -16.08
CA SER A 430 24.75 -67.74 -14.75
C SER A 430 23.82 -66.93 -13.84
N LEU A 431 23.88 -65.59 -13.90
CA LEU A 431 22.97 -64.74 -13.14
C LEU A 431 21.53 -64.84 -13.62
N LYS A 432 21.29 -64.86 -14.94
CA LYS A 432 19.95 -65.07 -15.50
C LYS A 432 19.35 -66.42 -15.15
N GLN A 433 20.20 -67.46 -15.03
CA GLN A 433 19.76 -68.79 -14.59
C GLN A 433 19.43 -68.81 -13.10
N LYS A 434 20.17 -68.06 -12.27
CA LYS A 434 19.93 -67.93 -10.83
C LYS A 434 18.66 -67.11 -10.54
N GLU A 435 18.48 -65.99 -11.24
CA GLU A 435 17.39 -65.03 -11.04
C GLU A 435 16.24 -65.25 -12.05
N LYS A 436 15.74 -66.48 -12.16
CA LYS A 436 14.70 -66.83 -13.15
C LYS A 436 13.51 -65.88 -13.09
N GLY A 437 13.14 -65.32 -14.24
CA GLY A 437 12.00 -64.40 -14.38
C GLY A 437 12.29 -62.94 -14.03
N LYS A 438 13.49 -62.62 -13.55
CA LYS A 438 13.89 -61.25 -13.18
C LYS A 438 14.75 -60.59 -14.26
N TRP A 439 14.72 -59.27 -14.31
CA TRP A 439 15.53 -58.48 -15.22
C TRP A 439 16.82 -57.99 -14.55
N ILE A 440 17.94 -58.12 -15.24
CA ILE A 440 19.25 -57.66 -14.77
C ILE A 440 19.75 -56.61 -15.76
N GLU A 441 19.84 -55.36 -15.30
CA GLU A 441 20.27 -54.25 -16.16
C GLU A 441 21.80 -54.23 -16.29
N VAL A 442 22.30 -54.53 -17.49
CA VAL A 442 23.71 -54.33 -17.87
C VAL A 442 23.73 -53.30 -18.99
N ILE A 443 24.35 -52.14 -18.74
CA ILE A 443 24.36 -51.03 -19.71
C ILE A 443 25.33 -51.37 -20.85
N TYR A 444 24.81 -51.43 -22.07
CA TYR A 444 25.62 -51.64 -23.27
C TYR A 444 26.22 -50.31 -23.73
N LYS A 445 27.53 -50.11 -23.55
CA LYS A 445 28.28 -49.12 -24.33
C LYS A 445 28.48 -49.62 -25.76
N ASN A 446 27.40 -49.68 -26.54
CA ASN A 446 27.56 -49.75 -27.99
C ASN A 446 27.93 -48.35 -28.51
N LYS A 447 28.94 -48.27 -29.38
CA LYS A 447 29.50 -47.02 -29.94
C LYS A 447 28.46 -46.08 -30.59
N HIS A 448 27.22 -46.53 -30.84
CA HIS A 448 26.13 -45.71 -31.39
C HIS A 448 25.38 -44.81 -30.40
N ASN A 449 25.55 -44.97 -29.08
CA ASN A 449 24.77 -44.16 -28.11
C ASN A 449 25.29 -42.73 -27.91
N LYS A 450 26.40 -42.35 -28.57
CA LYS A 450 26.87 -40.95 -28.64
C LYS A 450 26.16 -40.14 -29.73
N GLN A 451 25.63 -40.79 -30.78
CA GLN A 451 24.91 -40.09 -31.86
C GLN A 451 23.46 -39.77 -31.47
N ILE A 452 22.76 -40.71 -30.80
CA ILE A 452 21.36 -40.52 -30.38
C ILE A 452 21.23 -39.38 -29.34
N LYS A 453 22.26 -39.13 -28.51
CA LYS A 453 22.27 -38.00 -27.57
C LYS A 453 22.52 -36.63 -28.23
N LYS A 454 23.16 -36.59 -29.41
CA LYS A 454 23.34 -35.36 -30.18
C LYS A 454 22.12 -35.04 -31.05
N GLU A 455 21.48 -36.04 -31.63
CA GLU A 455 20.25 -35.85 -32.43
C GLU A 455 19.03 -35.52 -31.56
N ARG A 456 18.89 -36.10 -30.37
CA ARG A 456 17.81 -35.74 -29.45
C ARG A 456 17.92 -34.35 -28.83
N MET A 457 19.10 -33.72 -28.81
CA MET A 457 19.23 -32.33 -28.34
C MET A 457 18.95 -31.29 -29.44
N HIS A 458 18.97 -31.68 -30.71
CA HIS A 458 18.61 -30.77 -31.82
C HIS A 458 17.12 -30.80 -32.17
N LEU A 459 16.36 -31.82 -31.76
CA LEU A 459 14.92 -31.97 -32.03
C LEU A 459 14.00 -31.47 -30.89
N LEU A 460 14.52 -30.78 -29.87
CA LEU A 460 13.74 -30.23 -28.75
C LEU A 460 13.83 -28.69 -28.63
N LYS A 461 14.11 -28.00 -29.74
CA LYS A 461 13.90 -26.55 -29.86
C LYS A 461 12.69 -26.28 -30.75
N GLU A 462 11.51 -26.49 -30.19
CA GLU A 462 10.32 -25.71 -30.59
C GLU A 462 9.82 -24.95 -29.35
N PRO A 463 9.35 -23.70 -29.51
CA PRO A 463 8.79 -22.94 -28.40
C PRO A 463 7.45 -23.58 -28.00
N ALA A 464 7.43 -24.23 -26.85
CA ALA A 464 6.20 -24.75 -26.27
C ALA A 464 5.25 -23.59 -25.93
N VAL A 465 4.15 -23.50 -26.66
CA VAL A 465 2.93 -22.77 -26.28
C VAL A 465 2.45 -23.31 -24.92
N PRO A 466 2.10 -22.46 -23.93
CA PRO A 466 1.68 -22.95 -22.63
C PRO A 466 0.33 -23.68 -22.75
N LYS A 467 0.32 -24.96 -22.42
CA LYS A 467 -0.92 -25.73 -22.21
C LYS A 467 -1.63 -25.21 -20.97
N THR A 468 -2.89 -24.85 -21.18
CA THR A 468 -3.91 -24.57 -20.18
C THR A 468 -3.97 -25.67 -19.12
N THR A 469 -3.62 -25.30 -17.89
CA THR A 469 -3.87 -26.08 -16.68
C THR A 469 -5.36 -26.07 -16.38
N THR A 470 -5.99 -27.24 -16.45
CA THR A 470 -7.30 -27.50 -15.87
C THR A 470 -7.22 -27.45 -14.34
N TYR A 471 -8.00 -26.55 -13.74
CA TYR A 471 -8.19 -26.45 -12.30
C TYR A 471 -9.11 -27.56 -11.78
N PRO A 472 -8.97 -28.02 -10.52
CA PRO A 472 -9.90 -28.95 -9.90
C PRO A 472 -11.25 -28.26 -9.63
N GLU A 473 -12.34 -28.93 -10.01
CA GLU A 473 -13.71 -28.52 -9.71
C GLU A 473 -13.89 -28.44 -8.19
N THR A 474 -14.06 -27.22 -7.69
CA THR A 474 -14.38 -26.98 -6.28
C THR A 474 -15.90 -26.99 -6.15
N HIS A 475 -16.45 -28.05 -5.56
CA HIS A 475 -17.85 -28.07 -5.12
C HIS A 475 -18.04 -27.01 -4.02
N SER A 476 -18.46 -25.81 -4.39
CA SER A 476 -18.90 -24.77 -3.46
C SER A 476 -20.28 -25.14 -2.91
N SER A 477 -20.35 -25.49 -1.63
CA SER A 477 -21.60 -25.56 -0.88
C SER A 477 -22.29 -24.19 -0.89
N GLN A 478 -23.52 -24.15 -1.39
CA GLN A 478 -24.38 -22.97 -1.35
C GLN A 478 -24.70 -22.62 0.11
N GLN A 479 -24.06 -21.60 0.65
CA GLN A 479 -24.62 -20.82 1.74
C GLN A 479 -25.33 -19.60 1.15
N ASN A 480 -26.60 -19.47 1.53
CA ASN A 480 -27.47 -18.34 1.23
C ASN A 480 -26.89 -17.04 1.82
N ASN A 481 -26.04 -16.35 1.06
CA ASN A 481 -25.86 -14.93 1.27
C ASN A 481 -27.01 -14.23 0.55
N GLN A 482 -28.02 -13.81 1.31
CA GLN A 482 -28.96 -12.79 0.88
C GLN A 482 -28.12 -11.55 0.53
N SER A 483 -27.88 -11.37 -0.77
CA SER A 483 -27.21 -10.20 -1.30
C SER A 483 -27.98 -8.97 -0.83
N ASN A 484 -27.28 -8.05 -0.18
CA ASN A 484 -27.65 -6.65 -0.16
C ASN A 484 -27.81 -6.23 -1.62
N GLU A 485 -29.03 -6.28 -2.14
CA GLU A 485 -29.40 -5.71 -3.43
C GLU A 485 -29.28 -4.21 -3.24
N VAL A 486 -28.06 -3.70 -3.40
CA VAL A 486 -27.73 -2.28 -3.29
C VAL A 486 -28.68 -1.57 -4.23
N ASP A 487 -29.56 -0.76 -3.65
CA ASP A 487 -30.55 0.04 -4.36
C ASP A 487 -29.86 1.19 -5.10
N LEU A 488 -28.96 0.85 -6.03
CA LEU A 488 -28.20 1.74 -6.91
C LEU A 488 -29.15 2.59 -7.77
N ASN A 489 -30.39 2.12 -7.96
CA ASN A 489 -31.38 2.86 -8.70
C ASN A 489 -31.83 4.12 -7.94
N THR A 490 -31.92 4.16 -6.60
CA THR A 490 -32.55 5.30 -5.90
C THR A 490 -31.67 6.54 -5.72
N ARG A 491 -30.37 6.47 -6.01
CA ARG A 491 -29.43 7.57 -5.67
C ARG A 491 -28.65 8.21 -6.82
N SER A 492 -28.74 7.71 -8.06
CA SER A 492 -27.92 8.28 -9.14
C SER A 492 -28.30 9.73 -9.47
N GLU A 493 -27.28 10.58 -9.70
CA GLU A 493 -27.48 11.99 -10.13
C GLU A 493 -28.33 12.06 -11.42
N LEU A 494 -28.17 11.10 -12.33
CA LEU A 494 -29.00 10.98 -13.51
C LEU A 494 -30.50 10.84 -13.16
N ARG A 495 -30.84 10.02 -12.16
CA ARG A 495 -32.22 9.86 -11.72
C ARG A 495 -32.78 11.14 -11.10
N LYS A 496 -31.96 11.91 -10.37
CA LYS A 496 -32.35 13.24 -9.84
C LYS A 496 -32.70 14.22 -10.97
N LEU A 497 -32.07 14.07 -12.13
CA LEU A 497 -32.39 14.86 -13.35
C LEU A 497 -33.60 14.32 -14.14
N GLY A 498 -34.24 13.26 -13.64
CA GLY A 498 -35.41 12.61 -14.26
C GLY A 498 -35.07 11.50 -15.24
N TYR A 499 -33.79 11.12 -15.39
CA TYR A 499 -33.39 10.03 -16.28
C TYR A 499 -33.74 8.67 -15.67
N GLN A 500 -34.62 7.94 -16.34
CA GLN A 500 -34.99 6.57 -15.98
C GLN A 500 -35.45 5.82 -17.24
N ILE A 501 -35.25 4.51 -17.28
CA ILE A 501 -35.67 3.70 -18.44
C ILE A 501 -37.18 3.49 -18.45
N THR A 502 -37.76 3.10 -17.32
CA THR A 502 -39.19 2.81 -17.18
C THR A 502 -39.97 4.11 -17.00
N GLY A 503 -41.08 4.27 -17.74
CA GLY A 503 -41.98 5.42 -17.58
C GLY A 503 -41.55 6.70 -18.30
N VAL A 504 -40.42 6.71 -19.02
CA VAL A 504 -39.94 7.86 -19.79
C VAL A 504 -39.69 7.44 -21.24
N SER A 505 -40.24 8.21 -22.19
CA SER A 505 -40.06 7.94 -23.61
C SER A 505 -38.60 8.14 -24.04
N ARG A 506 -38.16 7.43 -25.10
CA ARG A 506 -36.79 7.59 -25.63
C ARG A 506 -36.44 9.04 -25.95
N ILE A 507 -37.39 9.79 -26.52
CA ILE A 507 -37.22 11.21 -26.84
C ILE A 507 -36.96 12.02 -25.58
N LYS A 508 -37.79 11.82 -24.53
CA LYS A 508 -37.64 12.55 -23.28
C LYS A 508 -36.35 12.16 -22.54
N ARG A 509 -35.95 10.88 -22.57
CA ARG A 509 -34.66 10.45 -22.03
C ARG A 509 -33.50 11.13 -22.74
N TRP A 510 -33.54 11.17 -24.08
CA TRP A 510 -32.51 11.85 -24.86
C TRP A 510 -32.47 13.36 -24.57
N GLU A 511 -33.63 14.01 -24.42
CA GLU A 511 -33.71 15.42 -24.00
C GLU A 511 -33.08 15.63 -22.63
N ILE A 512 -33.37 14.76 -21.65
CA ILE A 512 -32.73 14.81 -20.33
C ILE A 512 -31.22 14.65 -20.46
N LEU A 513 -30.74 13.66 -21.22
CA LEU A 513 -29.31 13.43 -21.39
C LEU A 513 -28.61 14.62 -22.08
N SER A 514 -29.14 15.06 -23.22
CA SER A 514 -28.51 16.08 -24.08
C SER A 514 -28.63 17.50 -23.54
N GLN A 515 -29.78 17.86 -22.94
CA GLN A 515 -30.07 19.23 -22.52
C GLN A 515 -29.86 19.46 -21.03
N LYS A 516 -29.91 18.41 -20.19
CA LYS A 516 -29.77 18.54 -18.74
C LYS A 516 -28.51 17.86 -18.22
N ALA A 517 -28.36 16.56 -18.47
CA ALA A 517 -27.32 15.77 -17.83
C ALA A 517 -25.91 16.05 -18.37
N VAL A 518 -25.71 16.07 -19.69
CA VAL A 518 -24.39 16.35 -20.27
C VAL A 518 -23.92 17.77 -19.97
N PRO A 519 -24.75 18.83 -20.11
CA PRO A 519 -24.33 20.20 -19.76
C PRO A 519 -24.01 20.36 -18.27
N ARG A 520 -24.72 19.63 -17.40
CA ARG A 520 -24.56 19.74 -15.95
C ARG A 520 -23.44 18.85 -15.41
N LEU A 521 -23.49 17.55 -15.67
CA LEU A 521 -22.58 16.56 -15.10
C LEU A 521 -21.32 16.31 -15.96
N GLY A 522 -21.29 16.79 -17.20
CA GLY A 522 -20.24 16.47 -18.17
C GLY A 522 -20.44 15.13 -18.87
N LEU A 523 -19.95 15.02 -20.12
CA LEU A 523 -20.14 13.83 -20.94
C LEU A 523 -19.53 12.57 -20.31
N ARG A 524 -18.29 12.66 -19.82
CA ARG A 524 -17.57 11.54 -19.21
C ARG A 524 -18.40 10.93 -18.08
N LYS A 525 -18.79 11.71 -17.09
CA LYS A 525 -19.57 11.21 -15.94
C LYS A 525 -20.89 10.57 -16.35
N VAL A 526 -21.64 11.17 -17.26
CA VAL A 526 -22.91 10.61 -17.77
C VAL A 526 -22.68 9.26 -18.43
N VAL A 527 -21.71 9.17 -19.33
CA VAL A 527 -21.39 7.98 -20.11
C VAL A 527 -20.92 6.85 -19.19
N TYR A 528 -20.03 7.15 -18.24
CA TYR A 528 -19.55 6.17 -17.26
C TYR A 528 -20.65 5.71 -16.31
N THR A 529 -21.55 6.61 -15.88
CA THR A 529 -22.71 6.24 -15.04
C THR A 529 -23.63 5.28 -15.79
N ILE A 530 -23.94 5.54 -17.07
CA ILE A 530 -24.79 4.63 -17.85
C ILE A 530 -24.07 3.31 -18.12
N ALA A 531 -22.79 3.34 -18.48
CA ALA A 531 -22.01 2.13 -18.69
C ALA A 531 -21.91 1.29 -17.41
N TYR A 532 -21.76 1.93 -16.26
CA TYR A 532 -21.81 1.30 -14.95
C TYR A 532 -23.15 0.57 -14.73
N LEU A 533 -24.28 1.23 -14.97
CA LEU A 533 -25.61 0.61 -14.86
C LEU A 533 -25.76 -0.60 -15.79
N VAL A 534 -25.28 -0.51 -17.03
CA VAL A 534 -25.29 -1.63 -17.99
C VAL A 534 -24.48 -2.81 -17.45
N ARG A 535 -23.24 -2.57 -17.02
CA ARG A 535 -22.33 -3.61 -16.53
C ARG A 535 -22.86 -4.26 -15.26
N GLY A 536 -23.28 -3.45 -14.27
CA GLY A 536 -23.86 -3.94 -13.03
C GLY A 536 -25.07 -4.86 -13.26
N ARG A 537 -25.97 -4.50 -14.18
CA ARG A 537 -27.10 -5.38 -14.53
C ARG A 537 -26.72 -6.62 -15.32
N LYS A 538 -25.63 -6.60 -16.11
CA LYS A 538 -25.12 -7.80 -16.79
C LYS A 538 -24.44 -8.77 -15.82
N ALA A 539 -23.70 -8.26 -14.85
CA ALA A 539 -22.94 -9.05 -13.87
C ALA A 539 -23.83 -9.84 -12.88
N MET A 540 -25.08 -9.40 -12.64
CA MET A 540 -26.03 -10.16 -11.81
C MET A 540 -26.30 -11.55 -12.40
N LYS A 541 -26.57 -12.55 -11.54
CA LYS A 541 -26.96 -13.91 -11.98
C LYS A 541 -28.22 -13.86 -12.89
N ASN A 542 -28.07 -14.27 -14.15
CA ASN A 542 -29.09 -14.14 -15.21
C ASN A 542 -29.51 -12.69 -15.49
N GLY A 543 -28.71 -11.72 -15.09
CA GLY A 543 -29.00 -10.30 -15.16
C GLY A 543 -29.11 -9.79 -16.59
N ALA A 544 -28.28 -10.29 -17.51
CA ALA A 544 -28.35 -9.97 -18.94
C ALA A 544 -29.70 -10.33 -19.57
N ILE A 545 -30.34 -11.42 -19.10
CA ILE A 545 -31.65 -11.86 -19.58
C ILE A 545 -32.75 -11.06 -18.89
N LYS A 546 -32.72 -10.99 -17.55
CA LYS A 546 -33.75 -10.31 -16.74
C LYS A 546 -33.85 -8.81 -17.04
N ASN A 547 -32.71 -8.16 -17.27
CA ASN A 547 -32.62 -6.72 -17.52
C ASN A 547 -32.39 -6.38 -19.00
N ARG A 548 -32.67 -7.31 -19.93
CA ARG A 548 -32.39 -7.15 -21.37
C ARG A 548 -32.94 -5.85 -21.94
N TYR A 549 -34.17 -5.48 -21.56
CA TYR A 549 -34.79 -4.23 -22.01
C TYR A 549 -33.98 -3.00 -21.55
N SER A 550 -33.71 -2.87 -20.25
CA SER A 550 -32.99 -1.73 -19.70
C SER A 550 -31.56 -1.61 -20.24
N ILE A 551 -30.86 -2.75 -20.33
CA ILE A 551 -29.52 -2.84 -20.92
C ILE A 551 -29.54 -2.32 -22.37
N THR A 552 -30.48 -2.79 -23.19
CA THR A 552 -30.60 -2.38 -24.59
C THR A 552 -30.87 -0.88 -24.73
N GLU A 553 -31.71 -0.31 -23.87
CA GLU A 553 -32.02 1.12 -23.89
C GLU A 553 -30.83 1.97 -23.44
N TRP A 554 -30.12 1.57 -22.39
CA TRP A 554 -28.88 2.23 -21.97
C TRP A 554 -27.78 2.16 -23.05
N GLU A 555 -27.61 1.02 -23.72
CA GLU A 555 -26.63 0.88 -24.79
C GLU A 555 -26.94 1.76 -26.00
N LYS A 556 -28.23 1.95 -26.33
CA LYS A 556 -28.66 2.92 -27.35
C LYS A 556 -28.39 4.35 -26.93
N ASP A 557 -28.70 4.70 -25.68
CA ASP A 557 -28.45 6.03 -25.13
C ASP A 557 -26.93 6.33 -25.14
N LEU A 558 -26.08 5.35 -24.80
CA LEU A 558 -24.61 5.44 -24.94
C LEU A 558 -24.18 5.65 -26.40
N ALA A 559 -24.72 4.88 -27.35
CA ALA A 559 -24.38 5.04 -28.76
C ALA A 559 -24.76 6.44 -29.29
N LEU A 560 -25.90 6.99 -28.85
CA LEU A 560 -26.31 8.36 -29.17
C LEU A 560 -25.38 9.40 -28.55
N LEU A 561 -25.02 9.25 -27.27
CA LEU A 561 -24.06 10.13 -26.62
C LEU A 561 -22.70 10.13 -27.34
N LYS A 562 -22.22 8.95 -27.75
CA LYS A 562 -20.98 8.80 -28.53
C LYS A 562 -21.07 9.52 -29.87
N LYS A 563 -22.20 9.42 -30.56
CA LYS A 563 -22.41 10.05 -31.86
C LYS A 563 -22.46 11.58 -31.78
N HIS A 564 -23.10 12.13 -30.74
CA HIS A 564 -23.41 13.57 -30.67
C HIS A 564 -22.39 14.41 -29.90
N PHE A 565 -21.74 13.86 -28.88
CA PHE A 565 -20.93 14.67 -27.95
C PHE A 565 -19.47 14.25 -27.86
N TYR A 566 -19.14 13.01 -28.19
CA TYR A 566 -17.80 12.47 -27.96
C TYR A 566 -16.78 12.96 -28.99
N LYS A 567 -15.67 13.53 -28.50
CA LYS A 567 -14.62 14.11 -29.34
C LYS A 567 -13.29 13.37 -29.24
N ASN A 568 -13.28 12.14 -28.72
CA ASN A 568 -12.08 11.39 -28.34
C ASN A 568 -11.24 12.07 -27.24
N ASP A 569 -11.89 12.78 -26.35
CA ASP A 569 -11.34 13.49 -25.19
C ASP A 569 -11.09 12.58 -23.97
N PHE A 570 -11.64 11.37 -23.96
CA PHE A 570 -11.40 10.32 -22.96
C PHE A 570 -11.69 8.93 -23.56
N PRO A 571 -11.22 7.81 -22.99
CA PRO A 571 -11.55 6.49 -23.52
C PRO A 571 -13.05 6.15 -23.38
N TRP A 572 -13.73 5.78 -24.47
CA TRP A 572 -15.14 5.38 -24.39
C TRP A 572 -15.31 4.05 -23.62
N PRO A 573 -16.16 3.97 -22.58
CA PRO A 573 -16.24 2.77 -21.75
C PRO A 573 -16.85 1.59 -22.51
N LYS A 574 -16.32 0.39 -22.24
CA LYS A 574 -16.88 -0.87 -22.73
C LYS A 574 -18.07 -1.27 -21.85
N THR A 575 -19.09 -1.88 -22.45
CA THR A 575 -20.28 -2.41 -21.74
C THR A 575 -20.30 -3.93 -21.67
N THR A 576 -19.23 -4.59 -22.11
CA THR A 576 -19.02 -6.04 -21.98
C THR A 576 -18.54 -6.35 -20.57
N VAL A 577 -19.07 -7.43 -19.99
CA VAL A 577 -18.57 -8.03 -18.74
C VAL A 577 -17.57 -9.10 -19.12
#